data_AF-A0A929TH08-F1
#
_entry.id   AF-A0A929TH08-F1
#
_cell.length_a   1.000
_cell.length_b   1.000
_cell.length_c   1.000
_cell.angle_alpha   90.00
_cell.angle_beta   90.00
_cell.angle_gamma   90.00
#
_symmetry.space_group_name_H-M   'P 1'
#
loop_
_entity.id
_entity.type
_entity.pdbx_description
1 polymer ?
#
loop_
_entity_poly.entity_id
_entity_poly.type
_entity_poly.pdbx_seq_one_letter_code
_entity_poly.pdbx_strand_id
1 'polypeptide(L)' 'MILLKVILITVGVAFTTFGYEIYFQKKYNLINGFEEDYKTGRKTESYARRVGLVELIIGIVLTLFGICVIIIK' A
#
# COMPACT_ATOMS: atom_id res chain seq x y z
N MET A 1 -22.05 -3.11 10.91
CA MET A 1 -20.85 -3.96 10.70
C MET A 1 -20.48 -4.14 9.24
N ILE A 2 -21.43 -4.31 8.31
CA ILE A 2 -21.12 -4.49 6.87
C ILE A 2 -20.31 -3.34 6.29
N LEU A 3 -20.67 -2.08 6.59
CA LEU A 3 -19.93 -0.90 6.13
C LEU A 3 -18.45 -0.94 6.53
N LEU A 4 -18.14 -1.34 7.77
CA LEU A 4 -16.76 -1.47 8.25
C LEU A 4 -16.01 -2.56 7.48
N LYS A 5 -16.65 -3.70 7.18
CA LYS A 5 -16.06 -4.80 6.39
C LYS A 5 -15.73 -4.33 4.97
N VAL A 6 -16.63 -3.56 4.35
CA VAL A 6 -16.41 -2.97 3.01
C VAL A 6 -15.25 -1.98 3.03
N ILE A 7 -15.23 -1.04 3.99
CA ILE A 7 -14.13 -0.06 4.12
C ILE A 7 -12.79 -0.79 4.28
N LEU A 8 -12.74 -1.80 5.14
CA LEU A 8 -11.51 -2.56 5.40
C LEU A 8 -10.95 -3.22 4.14
N ILE A 9 -11.80 -3.86 3.34
CA ILE A 9 -11.39 -4.49 2.07
C ILE A 9 -10.98 -3.43 1.06
N THR A 10 -11.76 -2.35 0.91
CA THR A 10 -11.42 -1.26 -0.03
C THR A 10 -10.06 -0.64 0.31
N VAL A 11 -9.80 -0.40 1.60
CA VAL A 11 -8.50 0.09 2.07
C VAL A 11 -7.40 -0.93 1.80
N GLY A 12 -7.61 -2.20 2.13
CA GLY A 12 -6.63 -3.26 1.87
C GLY A 12 -6.25 -3.39 0.39
N VAL A 13 -7.25 -3.34 -0.50
CA VAL A 13 -7.05 -3.36 -1.96
C VAL A 13 -6.27 -2.11 -2.39
N ALA A 14 -6.64 -0.91 -1.93
CA ALA A 14 -5.94 0.31 -2.29
C ALA A 14 -4.45 0.28 -1.90
N PHE A 15 -4.13 -0.14 -0.66
CA PHE A 15 -2.75 -0.31 -0.19
C PHE A 15 -1.99 -1.36 -1.00
N THR A 16 -2.65 -2.48 -1.34
CA THR A 16 -2.04 -3.53 -2.18
C THR A 16 -1.69 -2.99 -3.56
N THR A 17 -2.61 -2.24 -4.19
CA THR A 17 -2.38 -1.61 -5.48
C THR A 17 -1.25 -0.59 -5.41
N PHE A 18 -1.25 0.36 -4.47
CA PHE A 18 -0.16 1.34 -4.34
C PHE A 18 1.19 0.66 -4.06
N GLY A 19 1.23 -0.29 -3.12
CA GLY A 19 2.43 -1.03 -2.80
C GLY A 19 3.00 -1.81 -3.99
N TYR A 20 2.14 -2.43 -4.81
CA TYR A 20 2.53 -3.12 -6.04
C TYR A 20 3.14 -2.16 -7.07
N GLU A 21 2.45 -1.04 -7.34
CA GLU A 21 2.86 -0.03 -8.30
C GLU A 21 4.19 0.63 -7.89
N ILE A 22 4.38 0.90 -6.60
CA ILE A 22 5.63 1.45 -6.07
C ILE A 22 6.75 0.39 -6.12
N TYR A 23 6.53 -0.83 -5.60
CA TYR A 23 7.60 -1.82 -5.45
C TYR A 23 8.06 -2.45 -6.78
N PHE A 24 7.10 -2.87 -7.61
CA PHE A 24 7.37 -3.62 -8.84
C PHE A 24 7.42 -2.72 -10.07
N GLN A 25 6.49 -1.78 -10.21
CA GLN A 25 6.46 -0.88 -11.37
C GLN A 25 7.28 0.40 -11.20
N LYS A 26 7.90 0.60 -10.01
CA LYS A 26 8.74 1.75 -9.68
C LYS A 26 8.03 3.11 -9.84
N LYS A 27 6.70 3.15 -9.65
CA LYS A 27 5.92 4.39 -9.67
C LYS A 27 6.10 5.18 -8.37
N TYR A 28 7.33 5.64 -8.12
CA TYR A 28 7.69 6.32 -6.87
C TYR A 28 7.05 7.70 -6.71
N ASN A 29 6.50 8.27 -7.79
CA ASN A 29 5.69 9.49 -7.74
C ASN A 29 4.39 9.33 -6.94
N LEU A 30 3.98 8.10 -6.63
CA LEU A 30 2.87 7.82 -5.71
C LEU A 30 3.24 8.09 -4.24
N ILE A 31 4.54 8.14 -3.92
CA ILE A 31 5.01 8.53 -2.60
C ILE A 31 5.06 10.06 -2.54
N ASN A 32 4.36 10.64 -1.57
CA ASN A 32 4.24 12.09 -1.45
C ASN A 32 5.62 12.79 -1.33
N GLY A 33 5.82 13.82 -2.14
CA GLY A 33 7.07 14.60 -2.22
C GLY A 33 8.30 13.80 -2.67
N PHE A 34 8.15 12.57 -3.16
CA PHE A 34 9.29 11.72 -3.47
C PHE A 34 10.21 12.31 -4.54
N GLU A 35 9.66 12.86 -5.61
CA GLU A 35 10.47 13.34 -6.73
C GLU A 35 11.38 14.51 -6.34
N GLU A 36 10.86 15.46 -5.54
CA GLU A 36 11.64 16.58 -5.02
C GLU A 36 12.73 16.10 -4.06
N ASP A 37 12.36 15.22 -3.13
CA ASP A 37 13.30 14.65 -2.16
C ASP A 37 14.38 13.77 -2.81
N TYR A 38 14.03 13.08 -3.90
CA TYR A 38 14.96 12.25 -4.66
C TYR A 38 15.98 13.11 -5.41
N LYS A 39 15.53 14.22 -6.03
CA LYS A 39 16.42 15.19 -6.70
C LYS A 39 17.42 15.81 -5.74
N THR A 40 17.04 16.05 -4.48
CA THR A 40 17.94 16.57 -3.44
C THR A 40 18.73 15.49 -2.69
N GLY A 41 18.60 14.21 -3.07
CA GLY A 41 19.27 13.08 -2.41
C GLY A 41 18.74 12.73 -1.01
N ARG A 42 17.62 13.31 -0.58
CA ARG A 42 16.98 13.09 0.72
C ARG A 42 16.25 11.74 0.78
N LYS A 43 15.67 11.29 -0.33
CA LYS A 43 15.08 9.96 -0.50
C LYS A 43 15.83 9.19 -1.58
N THR A 44 15.84 7.86 -1.46
CA THR A 44 16.51 6.96 -2.39
C THR A 44 15.54 5.97 -3.01
N GLU A 45 15.96 5.28 -4.08
CA GLU A 45 15.19 4.17 -4.64
C GLU A 45 14.95 3.06 -3.60
N SER A 46 15.96 2.75 -2.78
CA SER A 46 15.83 1.76 -1.70
C SER A 46 14.75 2.14 -0.69
N TYR A 47 14.67 3.43 -0.33
CA TYR A 47 13.58 3.95 0.49
C TYR A 47 12.22 3.71 -0.17
N ALA A 48 12.07 4.07 -1.46
CA ALA A 48 10.81 3.90 -2.17
C ALA A 48 10.37 2.44 -2.23
N ARG A 49 11.30 1.52 -2.53
CA ARG A 49 11.03 0.08 -2.52
C ARG A 49 10.64 -0.40 -1.13
N ARG A 50 11.27 0.09 -0.05
CA ARG A 50 10.86 -0.25 1.31
C ARG A 50 9.44 0.22 1.62
N VAL A 51 9.06 1.43 1.21
CA VAL A 51 7.70 1.96 1.36
C VAL A 51 6.70 1.09 0.60
N GLY A 52 6.94 0.82 -0.68
CA GLY A 52 6.04 -0.01 -1.50
C GLY A 52 5.87 -1.42 -0.95
N LEU A 53 6.93 -2.03 -0.42
CA LEU A 53 6.85 -3.36 0.20
C LEU A 53 6.00 -3.34 1.48
N VAL A 54 6.16 -2.32 2.32
CA VAL A 54 5.37 -2.16 3.55
C VAL A 54 3.89 -1.95 3.21
N GLU A 55 3.57 -1.07 2.27
CA GLU A 55 2.19 -0.85 1.80
C GLU A 55 1.58 -2.13 1.23
N LEU A 56 2.35 -2.89 0.44
CA LEU A 56 1.91 -4.14 -0.14
C LEU A 56 1.56 -5.18 0.93
N ILE A 57 2.43 -5.36 1.93
CA ILE A 57 2.20 -6.31 3.03
C ILE A 57 0.97 -5.88 3.85
N ILE A 58 0.87 -4.60 4.21
CA ILE A 58 -0.29 -4.06 4.94
C ILE A 58 -1.58 -4.28 4.15
N GLY A 59 -1.57 -3.99 2.84
CA GLY A 59 -2.72 -4.18 1.97
C GLY A 59 -3.19 -5.63 1.91
N ILE A 60 -2.26 -6.58 1.75
CA ILE A 60 -2.57 -8.01 1.72
C ILE A 60 -3.17 -8.45 3.06
N VAL A 61 -2.54 -8.09 4.18
CA VAL A 61 -3.03 -8.45 5.53
C VAL A 61 -4.43 -7.89 5.78
N LEU A 62 -4.68 -6.62 5.47
CA LEU A 62 -5.98 -5.98 5.65
C LEU A 62 -7.06 -6.62 4.77
N THR A 63 -6.73 -6.94 3.52
CA THR A 63 -7.66 -7.58 2.58
C THR A 63 -8.04 -8.97 3.07
N LEU A 64 -7.06 -9.81 3.44
CA LEU A 64 -7.29 -11.15 3.96
C LEU A 64 -8.10 -11.10 5.26
N PHE A 65 -7.73 -10.21 6.18
CA PHE A 65 -8.49 -10.02 7.42
C PHE A 65 -9.93 -9.59 7.15
N GLY A 66 -10.15 -8.65 6.21
CA GLY A 66 -11.48 -8.22 5.80
C GLY A 66 -12.32 -9.36 5.23
N ILE A 67 -11.73 -10.22 4.39
CA ILE A 67 -12.39 -11.41 3.84
C ILE A 67 -12.73 -12.41 4.96
N CYS A 68 -11.77 -12.71 5.85
CA CYS A 68 -12.00 -13.62 6.99
C CYS A 68 -13.15 -13.14 7.88
N VAL A 69 -13.22 -11.84 8.18
CA VAL A 69 -14.29 -11.25 8.98
C VAL A 69 -15.65 -11.33 8.26
N ILE A 70 -15.69 -11.32 6.92
CA ILE A 70 -16.94 -11.55 6.18
C ILE A 70 -17.39 -13.02 6.33
N ILE A 71 -16.45 -13.95 6.17
CA ILE A 71 -16.75 -15.40 6.17
C ILE A 71 -17.17 -15.91 7.54
N ILE A 72 -16.49 -15.48 8.61
CA ILE A 72 -16.68 -16.01 9.98
C ILE A 72 -17.99 -15.50 10.64
N LYS A 73 -18.72 -14.60 9.96
CA LYS A 73 -19.94 -13.89 10.39
C LYS A 73 -19.72 -12.94 11.58
#